data_AF-A0AA88E697-F1
#
_entry.id   AF-A0AA88E697-F1
#
_cell.length_a   1.000
_cell.length_b   1.000
_cell.length_c   1.000
_cell.angle_alpha   90.00
_cell.angle_beta   90.00
_cell.angle_gamma   90.00
#
_symmetry.space_group_name_H-M   'P 1'
#
loop_
_entity.id
_entity.type
_entity.pdbx_description
1 polymer ?
#
loop_
_entity_poly.entity_id
_entity_poly.type
_entity_poly.pdbx_seq_one_letter_code
_entity_poly.pdbx_strand_id
1 'polypeptide(L)' 'MDEVCVFVKYNGQWDGTLRYIGGDMKGILVPETATYVGLIELVRSVIGIMGLDKIIVMRYGVEPGMPPMRI' A
#
# COMPACT_ATOMS: atom_id res chain seq x y z
N MET A 1 -13.90 -14.08 -8.72
CA MET A 1 -12.96 -13.05 -9.20
C MET A 1 -12.21 -12.68 -7.95
N ASP A 2 -10.99 -13.19 -7.85
CA ASP A 2 -10.30 -13.20 -6.56
C ASP A 2 -9.69 -11.82 -6.30
N GLU A 3 -10.00 -11.28 -5.12
CA GLU A 3 -9.59 -9.96 -4.67
C GLU A 3 -8.91 -10.08 -3.31
N VAL A 4 -7.83 -9.34 -3.13
CA VAL A 4 -7.09 -9.27 -1.88
C VAL A 4 -7.40 -7.94 -1.20
N CYS A 5 -7.82 -8.00 0.06
CA CYS A 5 -7.97 -6.81 0.88
C CYS A 5 -6.60 -6.32 1.36
N VAL A 6 -6.18 -5.12 0.93
CA VAL A 6 -4.93 -4.49 1.29
C VAL A 6 -5.20 -3.26 2.16
N PHE A 7 -4.52 -3.15 3.30
CA PHE A 7 -4.63 -1.98 4.17
C PHE A 7 -3.46 -1.02 3.92
N VAL A 8 -3.78 0.21 3.51
CA VAL A 8 -2.83 1.27 3.22
C VAL A 8 -2.79 2.23 4.40
N LYS A 9 -1.61 2.41 5.00
CA LYS A 9 -1.34 3.46 5.99
C LYS A 9 -0.67 4.66 5.34
N TYR A 10 -1.11 5.87 5.69
CA TYR A 10 -0.61 7.13 5.12
C TYR A 10 -0.65 8.28 6.14
N ASN A 11 -0.04 9.43 5.83
CA ASN A 11 0.08 10.60 6.74
C ASN A 11 0.77 10.35 8.10
N GLY A 12 1.44 9.20 8.26
CA GLY A 12 2.31 8.88 9.39
C GLY A 12 3.78 8.91 9.00
N GLN A 13 4.61 8.21 9.76
CA GLN A 13 6.06 8.15 9.56
C GLN A 13 6.59 6.73 9.71
N TRP A 14 7.60 6.38 8.91
CA TRP A 14 8.37 5.16 9.14
C TRP A 14 9.39 5.42 10.25
N ASP A 15 9.43 4.55 11.25
CA ASP A 15 10.54 4.52 12.18
C ASP A 15 11.77 3.83 11.56
N GLY A 16 12.90 3.88 12.27
CA GLY A 16 14.15 3.23 11.83
C GLY A 16 14.09 1.70 11.81
N THR A 17 12.97 1.08 12.21
CA THR A 17 12.81 -0.37 12.37
C THR A 17 11.73 -0.96 11.46
N LEU A 18 11.35 -0.25 10.39
CA LEU A 18 10.31 -0.65 9.43
C LEU A 18 8.90 -0.72 10.03
N ARG A 19 8.63 0.01 11.12
CA ARG A 19 7.28 0.18 11.64
C ARG A 19 6.72 1.51 11.17
N TYR A 20 5.48 1.48 10.70
CA TYR A 20 4.74 2.69 10.39
C TYR A 20 4.02 3.18 11.65
N ILE A 21 4.36 4.38 12.11
CA ILE A 21 3.84 4.99 13.34
C ILE A 21 2.90 6.14 12.97
N GLY A 22 1.74 6.16 13.62
CA GLY A 22 0.70 7.17 13.43
C GLY A 22 0.03 7.09 12.05
N GLY A 23 -0.66 8.19 11.69
CA GLY A 23 -1.34 8.34 10.41
C GLY A 23 -2.72 7.68 10.35
N ASP A 24 -3.30 7.76 9.16
CA ASP A 24 -4.60 7.18 8.82
C ASP A 24 -4.42 5.82 8.13
N MET A 25 -5.51 5.04 8.09
CA MET A 25 -5.57 3.75 7.39
C MET A 25 -6.81 3.69 6.50
N LYS A 26 -6.66 3.15 5.29
CA LYS A 26 -7.77 2.77 4.42
C LYS A 26 -7.59 1.35 3.88
N GLY A 27 -8.67 0.59 3.83
CA GLY A 27 -8.71 -0.70 3.12
C GLY A 27 -9.02 -0.49 1.65
N ILE A 28 -8.34 -1.24 0.78
CA ILE A 28 -8.60 -1.29 -0.66
C ILE A 28 -8.76 -2.74 -1.09
N LEU A 29 -9.68 -2.98 -2.01
CA LEU A 29 -9.79 -4.28 -2.69
C LEU A 29 -8.91 -4.23 -3.93
N VAL A 30 -7.95 -5.15 -3.99
CA VAL A 30 -6.99 -5.26 -5.09
C VAL A 30 -7.30 -6.56 -5.85
N PRO A 31 -7.71 -6.48 -7.13
CA PRO A 31 -7.88 -7.68 -7.95
C PRO A 31 -6.56 -8.46 -8.03
N GLU A 32 -6.59 -9.79 -8.00
CA GLU A 32 -5.36 -10.60 -8.19
C GLU A 32 -4.70 -10.40 -9.56
N THR A 33 -5.45 -9.85 -10.52
CA THR A 33 -4.94 -9.49 -11.86
C THR A 33 -4.41 -8.05 -11.92
N ALA A 34 -4.39 -7.33 -10.80
CA ALA A 34 -3.89 -5.97 -10.75
C ALA A 34 -2.41 -5.94 -11.11
N THR A 35 -2.04 -5.00 -11.97
CA THR A 35 -0.63 -4.71 -12.23
C THR A 35 -0.10 -3.79 -11.14
N TYR A 36 1.23 -3.71 -11.02
CA TYR A 36 1.87 -2.72 -10.15
C TYR A 36 1.36 -1.29 -10.42
N VAL A 37 1.20 -0.89 -11.69
CA VAL A 37 0.68 0.44 -12.05
C VAL A 37 -0.76 0.60 -11.57
N GLY A 38 -1.61 -0.40 -11.78
CA GLY A 38 -3.00 -0.37 -11.31
C GLY A 38 -3.11 -0.28 -9.79
N LEU A 39 -2.22 -0.96 -9.05
CA LEU A 39 -2.13 -0.85 -7.60
C LEU A 39 -1.79 0.58 -7.17
N ILE A 40 -0.80 1.22 -7.82
CA ILE A 40 -0.42 2.61 -7.50
C ILE A 40 -1.57 3.58 -7.78
N GLU A 41 -2.30 3.40 -8.88
CA GLU A 41 -3.47 4.22 -9.21
C GLU A 41 -4.60 4.05 -8.19
N LEU A 42 -4.89 2.82 -7.77
CA LEU A 42 -5.87 2.53 -6.72
C LEU A 42 -5.48 3.21 -5.40
N VAL A 43 -4.21 3.07 -5.00
CA VAL A 43 -3.67 3.70 -3.79
C VAL A 43 -3.82 5.22 -3.87
N ARG A 44 -3.40 5.85 -4.98
CA ARG A 44 -3.53 7.31 -5.23
C ARG A 44 -4.96 7.79 -5.10
N SER A 45 -5.89 7.09 -5.74
CA SER A 45 -7.32 7.40 -5.70
C SER A 45 -7.85 7.37 -4.26
N VAL A 46 -7.53 6.32 -3.52
CA VAL A 46 -8.06 6.09 -2.17
C VAL A 46 -7.49 7.09 -1.16
N ILE A 47 -6.21 7.46 -1.27
CA ILE A 47 -5.56 8.44 -0.39
C ILE A 47 -5.75 9.89 -0.85
N GLY A 48 -6.38 10.12 -2.01
CA GLY A 48 -6.65 11.46 -2.53
C GLY A 48 -5.42 12.20 -3.06
N ILE A 49 -4.36 11.47 -3.47
CA ILE A 49 -3.20 12.09 -4.12
C ILE A 49 -3.51 12.28 -5.60
N MET A 50 -3.77 13.53 -5.98
CA MET A 50 -3.89 13.95 -7.38
C MET A 50 -2.54 14.47 -7.89
N GLY A 51 -2.22 14.18 -9.15
CA GLY A 51 -0.99 14.63 -9.80
C GLY A 51 0.12 13.57 -9.85
N LEU A 52 0.82 13.49 -11.00
CA LEU A 52 1.94 12.56 -11.21
C LEU A 52 3.24 13.04 -10.55
N ASP A 53 3.28 14.30 -10.14
CA ASP A 53 4.42 14.98 -9.48
C ASP A 53 4.68 14.49 -8.04
N LYS A 54 3.70 13.83 -7.42
CA LYS A 54 3.82 13.27 -6.06
C LYS A 54 4.46 11.88 -6.12
N ILE A 55 5.68 11.78 -5.60
CA ILE A 55 6.37 10.49 -5.43
C ILE A 55 5.70 9.71 -4.30
N ILE A 56 5.28 8.48 -4.58
CA ILE A 56 4.80 7.52 -3.58
C ILE A 56 5.90 6.49 -3.35
N VAL A 57 6.35 6.36 -2.12
CA VAL A 57 7.26 5.29 -1.70
C VAL A 57 6.45 4.28 -0.89
N MET A 58 6.13 3.16 -1.51
CA MET A 58 5.49 2.04 -0.81
C MET A 58 6.54 1.16 -0.16
N ARG A 59 6.28 0.74 1.07
CA ARG A 59 7.05 -0.31 1.75
C ARG A 59 6.06 -1.29 2.34
N TYR A 60 6.40 -2.57 2.27
CA TYR A 60 5.68 -3.63 2.95
C TYR A 60 6.65 -4.37 3.87
N GLY A 61 6.17 -4.77 5.03
CA GLY A 61 6.88 -5.67 5.93
C GLY A 61 6.34 -7.08 5.73
N VAL A 62 7.22 -8.06 5.74
CA VAL A 62 6.86 -9.47 5.82
C VAL A 62 7.24 -9.93 7.22
N GLU A 63 6.32 -10.57 7.93
CA GLU A 63 6.67 -11.17 9.22
C GLU A 63 7.78 -12.22 9.02
N PRO A 64 8.75 -12.32 9.94
CA PRO A 64 9.79 -13.34 9.83
C PRO A 64 9.18 -14.75 9.66
N GLY A 65 9.54 -15.43 8.58
CA GLY A 65 9.03 -16.77 8.26
C GLY A 65 7.79 -16.81 7.36
N MET A 66 7.17 -15.66 7.05
CA MET A 66 6.09 -15.59 6.07
C MET A 66 6.67 -15.48 4.65
N PRO A 67 6.05 -16.14 3.65
CA PRO A 67 6.46 -15.94 2.26
C PRO A 67 6.17 -14.49 1.83
N PRO A 68 6.99 -13.91 0.94
CA PRO A 68 6.67 -12.62 0.34
C PRO A 68 5.29 -12.68 -0.32
N MET A 69 4.46 -11.68 -0.05
CA MET A 69 3.18 -11.57 -0.75
C MET A 69 3.46 -11.31 -2.23
N ARG A 70 2.92 -12.16 -3.11
CA ARG A 70 2.91 -11.92 -4.55
C ARG A 70 1.70 -11.05 -4.85
N ILE A 71 1.95 -9.80 -5.21
CA ILE A 71 0.96 -8.84 -5.71
C ILE A 71 1.25 -8.64 -7.19
#